data_AF-A0A7C5L824-F1
#
_entry.id   AF-A0A7C5L824-F1
#
_cell.length_a   1.000
_cell.length_b   1.000
_cell.length_c   1.000
_cell.angle_alpha   90.00
_cell.angle_beta   90.00
_cell.angle_gamma   90.00
#
_symmetry.space_group_name_H-M   'P 1'
#
loop_
_entity.id
_entity.type
_entity.pdbx_description
1 polymer ?
#
loop_
_entity_poly.entity_id
_entity_poly.type
_entity_poly.pdbx_seq_one_letter_code
_entity_poly.pdbx_strand_id
1 'polypeptide(L)'
;MISWTEGRLRIRGLLGRLTVYIIFGSVFSTLITIAVLYFVLYITEVPPHRITRTLLFAGAVVGLAFTLPIFFVRAVLYKLLIEKINRMIEAMDRVSRGDIDTPVEPQTNDEFGQMAEAFERMRVSVKEMIVRLEEEIERRKR
;
A
#
# COMPACT_ATOMS: atom_id res chain seq x y z
N MET A 1 3.36 -10.53 22.01
CA MET A 1 2.38 -9.56 21.47
C MET A 1 3.02 -8.33 20.79
N ILE A 2 4.36 -8.26 20.59
CA ILE A 2 5.06 -7.01 20.19
C ILE A 2 5.63 -7.01 18.75
N SER A 3 5.76 -8.16 18.07
CA SER A 3 6.50 -8.22 16.79
C SER A 3 5.74 -7.74 15.53
N TRP A 4 4.41 -7.64 15.56
CA TRP A 4 3.60 -7.39 14.35
C TRP A 4 3.24 -5.92 14.09
N THR A 5 3.27 -5.06 15.13
CA THR A 5 3.09 -3.61 14.93
C THR A 5 4.24 -3.02 14.11
N GLU A 6 5.45 -3.55 14.27
CA GLU A 6 6.65 -3.13 13.53
C GLU A 6 6.51 -3.33 12.01
N GLY A 7 5.88 -4.42 11.56
CA GLY A 7 5.67 -4.70 10.13
C GLY A 7 4.72 -3.70 9.47
N ARG A 8 3.57 -3.42 10.10
CA ARG A 8 2.63 -2.39 9.64
C ARG A 8 3.25 -0.99 9.68
N LEU A 9 4.06 -0.70 10.70
CA LEU A 9 4.81 0.56 10.81
C LEU A 9 5.89 0.69 9.71
N ARG A 10 6.56 -0.40 9.32
CA ARG A 10 7.54 -0.41 8.21
C ARG A 10 6.89 -0.16 6.85
N ILE A 11 5.77 -0.82 6.53
CA ILE A 11 5.07 -0.60 5.24
C ILE A 11 4.51 0.82 5.17
N ARG A 12 3.86 1.31 6.25
CA ARG A 12 3.40 2.70 6.32
C ARG A 12 4.56 3.69 6.27
N GLY A 13 5.70 3.35 6.86
CA GLY A 13 6.93 4.14 6.81
C GLY A 13 7.53 4.22 5.41
N LEU A 14 7.58 3.11 4.67
CA LEU A 14 8.05 3.07 3.27
C LEU A 14 7.14 3.90 2.36
N LEU A 15 5.82 3.76 2.49
CA LEU A 15 4.86 4.59 1.77
C LEU A 15 4.99 6.07 2.14
N GLY A 16 5.27 6.38 3.39
CA GLY A 16 5.56 7.74 3.85
C GLY A 16 6.78 8.33 3.15
N ARG A 17 7.91 7.62 3.16
CA ARG A 17 9.16 8.03 2.49
C ARG A 17 8.96 8.23 0.99
N LEU A 18 8.24 7.33 0.33
CA LEU A 18 7.89 7.49 -1.09
C LEU A 18 7.09 8.76 -1.33
N THR A 19 6.10 9.06 -0.48
CA THR A 19 5.31 10.31 -0.58
C THR A 19 6.20 11.54 -0.47
N VAL A 20 7.17 11.51 0.44
CA VAL A 20 8.11 12.61 0.64
C VAL A 20 8.96 12.82 -0.62
N TYR A 21 9.53 11.76 -1.19
CA TYR A 21 10.27 11.85 -2.46
C TYR A 21 9.40 12.38 -3.62
N ILE A 22 8.13 11.99 -3.67
CA ILE A 22 7.17 12.46 -4.68
C ILE A 22 6.92 13.96 -4.53
N ILE A 23 6.68 14.45 -3.30
CA ILE A 23 6.45 15.87 -3.04
C ILE A 23 7.69 16.66 -3.48
N PHE A 24 8.89 16.23 -3.06
CA PHE A 24 10.15 16.85 -3.47
C PHE A 24 10.32 16.86 -5.00
N GLY A 25 10.01 15.75 -5.68
CA GLY A 25 10.08 15.66 -7.14
C GLY A 25 9.09 16.59 -7.86
N SER A 26 7.84 16.67 -7.39
CA SER A 26 6.82 17.55 -7.98
C SER A 26 7.15 19.03 -7.77
N VAL A 27 7.70 19.40 -6.62
CA VAL A 27 8.18 20.75 -6.33
C VAL A 27 9.36 21.10 -7.23
N PHE A 28 10.33 20.19 -7.33
CA PHE A 28 11.49 20.38 -8.21
C PHE A 28 11.10 20.53 -9.68
N SER A 29 10.17 19.70 -10.17
CA SER A 29 9.61 19.81 -11.52
C SER A 29 8.93 21.16 -11.75
N THR A 30 8.09 21.61 -10.81
CA THR A 30 7.40 22.89 -10.90
C THR A 30 8.39 24.07 -10.94
N LEU A 31 9.45 24.02 -10.12
CA LEU A 31 10.52 25.03 -10.11
C LEU A 31 11.27 25.07 -11.45
N ILE A 32 11.61 23.92 -12.02
CA ILE A 32 12.24 23.83 -13.34
C ILE A 32 11.32 24.43 -14.41
N THR A 33 10.04 24.06 -14.41
CA THR A 33 9.08 24.60 -15.38
C THR A 33 8.96 26.11 -15.27
N ILE A 34 8.87 26.66 -14.06
CA ILE A 34 8.81 28.12 -13.84
C ILE A 34 10.10 28.80 -14.35
N ALA A 35 11.27 28.24 -14.04
CA ALA A 35 12.56 28.79 -14.47
C ALA A 35 12.71 28.79 -16.00
N VAL A 36 12.36 27.68 -16.67
CA VAL A 36 12.38 27.56 -18.13
C VAL A 36 11.38 28.53 -18.76
N LEU A 37 10.15 28.60 -18.24
CA LEU A 37 9.13 29.50 -18.78
C LEU A 37 9.54 30.97 -18.60
N TYR A 38 10.09 31.33 -17.44
CA TYR A 38 10.60 32.68 -17.18
C TYR A 38 11.72 33.03 -18.18
N PHE A 39 12.67 32.13 -18.41
CA PHE A 39 13.75 32.32 -19.37
C PHE A 39 13.24 32.51 -20.81
N VAL A 40 12.27 31.68 -21.24
CA VAL A 40 11.66 31.81 -22.57
C VAL A 40 10.90 33.13 -22.72
N LEU A 41 10.14 33.54 -21.70
CA LEU A 41 9.40 34.81 -21.71
C LEU A 41 10.33 36.03 -21.71
N TYR A 42 11.50 35.92 -21.08
CA TYR A 42 12.52 36.95 -21.10
C TYR A 42 13.12 37.15 -22.50
N ILE A 43 13.44 36.06 -23.21
CA ILE A 43 13.98 36.13 -24.58
C ILE A 43 12.94 36.64 -25.59
N THR A 44 11.65 36.34 -25.37
CA THR A 44 10.57 36.68 -26.31
C THR A 44 9.95 38.06 -26.07
N GLU A 45 10.54 38.88 -25.19
CA GLU A 45 10.11 40.25 -24.87
C GLU A 45 8.60 40.39 -24.61
N VAL A 46 8.00 39.39 -23.96
CA VAL A 46 6.56 39.36 -23.70
C VAL A 46 6.18 40.47 -22.71
N PRO A 47 5.10 41.23 -22.96
CA PRO A 47 4.73 42.34 -22.09
C PRO A 47 4.43 41.88 -20.65
N PRO A 48 4.85 42.64 -19.62
CA PRO A 48 4.89 42.19 -18.22
C PRO A 48 3.55 41.72 -17.65
N HIS A 49 2.44 42.31 -18.09
CA HIS A 49 1.10 41.99 -17.60
C HIS A 49 0.62 40.57 -17.97
N ARG A 50 1.23 39.92 -18.97
CA ARG A 50 0.89 38.53 -19.36
C ARG A 50 1.74 37.49 -18.64
N ILE A 51 2.90 37.87 -18.11
CA ILE A 51 3.90 36.94 -17.54
C ILE A 51 3.33 36.23 -16.32
N THR A 52 2.76 36.95 -15.36
CA THR A 52 2.27 36.38 -14.11
C THR A 52 1.15 35.35 -14.33
N ARG A 53 0.18 35.66 -15.19
CA ARG A 53 -0.95 34.75 -15.46
C ARG A 53 -0.50 33.47 -16.15
N THR A 54 0.42 33.58 -17.12
CA THR A 54 0.94 32.42 -17.85
C THR A 54 1.80 31.54 -16.94
N LEU A 55 2.63 32.13 -16.07
CA LEU A 55 3.41 31.38 -15.08
C LEU A 55 2.53 30.63 -14.07
N LEU A 56 1.50 31.29 -13.54
CA LEU A 56 0.56 30.67 -12.60
C LEU A 56 -0.22 29.52 -13.25
N PHE A 57 -0.72 29.72 -14.47
CA PHE A 57 -1.47 28.69 -15.20
C PHE A 57 -0.57 27.49 -15.55
N ALA A 58 0.62 27.75 -16.11
CA ALA A 58 1.56 26.68 -16.47
C ALA A 58 2.03 25.90 -15.23
N GLY A 59 2.36 26.59 -14.13
CA GLY A 59 2.73 25.97 -12.87
C GLY A 59 1.63 25.09 -12.29
N ALA A 60 0.37 25.56 -12.31
CA ALA A 60 -0.77 24.79 -11.86
C ALA A 60 -1.01 23.53 -12.72
N VAL A 61 -0.94 23.67 -14.05
CA VAL A 61 -1.11 22.55 -14.98
C VAL A 61 -0.02 21.50 -14.79
N VAL A 62 1.25 21.91 -14.72
CA VAL A 62 2.36 20.97 -14.51
C VAL A 62 2.29 20.33 -13.13
N GLY A 63 2.05 21.10 -12.08
CA GLY A 63 1.90 20.58 -10.72
C GLY A 63 0.81 19.49 -10.65
N LEU A 64 -0.37 19.78 -11.19
CA LEU A 64 -1.47 18.80 -11.23
C LEU A 64 -1.14 17.58 -12.10
N ALA A 65 -0.49 17.79 -13.25
CA ALA A 65 -0.12 16.71 -14.16
C ALA A 65 0.84 15.70 -13.52
N PHE A 66 1.70 16.13 -12.60
CA PHE A 66 2.60 15.22 -11.87
C PHE A 66 1.98 14.67 -10.59
N THR A 67 1.22 15.47 -9.83
CA THR A 67 0.67 15.02 -8.53
C THR A 67 -0.46 14.01 -8.71
N LEU A 68 -1.38 14.21 -9.66
CA LEU A 68 -2.59 13.39 -9.78
C LEU A 68 -2.32 11.93 -10.17
N PRO A 69 -1.53 11.62 -11.22
CA PRO A 69 -1.28 10.24 -11.61
C PRO A 69 -0.57 9.44 -10.51
N ILE A 70 0.32 10.10 -9.76
CA ILE A 70 1.07 9.44 -8.69
C ILE A 70 0.17 9.09 -7.51
N PHE A 71 -0.73 9.99 -7.12
CA PHE A 71 -1.72 9.70 -6.08
C PHE A 71 -2.65 8.56 -6.51
N PHE A 72 -3.04 8.54 -7.78
CA PHE A 72 -3.84 7.47 -8.36
C PHE A 72 -3.11 6.12 -8.31
N VAL A 73 -1.86 6.05 -8.80
CA VAL A 73 -1.05 4.82 -8.75
C VAL A 73 -0.88 4.30 -7.32
N ARG A 74 -0.66 5.20 -6.35
CA ARG A 74 -0.58 4.84 -4.93
C ARG A 74 -1.89 4.22 -4.44
N ALA A 75 -3.04 4.82 -4.75
CA ALA A 75 -4.34 4.31 -4.33
C ALA A 75 -4.60 2.92 -4.92
N VAL A 76 -4.23 2.72 -6.19
CA VAL A 76 -4.31 1.43 -6.88
C VAL A 76 -3.41 0.38 -6.22
N LEU A 77 -2.13 0.69 -5.98
CA LEU A 77 -1.19 -0.23 -5.32
C LEU A 77 -1.65 -0.62 -3.90
N TYR A 78 -2.23 0.33 -3.17
CA TYR A 78 -2.76 0.05 -1.84
C TYR A 78 -3.86 -1.01 -1.88
N LYS A 79 -4.85 -0.84 -2.76
CA LYS A 79 -5.97 -1.78 -2.89
C LYS A 79 -5.53 -3.12 -3.48
N LEU A 80 -4.65 -3.11 -4.47
CA LEU A 80 -4.26 -4.34 -5.16
C LEU A 80 -3.32 -5.23 -4.33
N LEU A 81 -2.42 -4.63 -3.55
CA LEU A 81 -1.36 -5.38 -2.87
C LEU A 81 -1.48 -5.27 -1.34
N ILE A 82 -1.40 -4.04 -0.81
CA ILE A 82 -1.22 -3.82 0.63
C ILE A 82 -2.43 -4.27 1.42
N GLU A 83 -3.64 -3.99 0.92
CA GLU A 83 -4.88 -4.41 1.57
C GLU A 83 -4.99 -5.94 1.64
N LYS A 84 -4.71 -6.64 0.53
CA LYS A 84 -4.74 -8.11 0.48
C LYS A 84 -3.73 -8.74 1.43
N ILE A 85 -2.50 -8.21 1.46
CA ILE A 85 -1.45 -8.66 2.38
C ILE A 85 -1.88 -8.48 3.83
N ASN A 86 -2.46 -7.32 4.18
CA ASN A 86 -2.91 -7.06 5.54
C ASN A 86 -4.02 -8.02 5.98
N ARG A 87 -4.98 -8.32 5.09
CA ARG A 87 -6.03 -9.31 5.38
C ARG A 87 -5.44 -10.69 5.68
N MET A 88 -4.42 -11.11 4.92
CA MET A 88 -3.75 -12.38 5.13
C MET A 88 -2.98 -12.40 6.47
N ILE A 89 -2.25 -11.34 6.77
CA ILE A 89 -1.57 -11.17 8.06
C ILE A 89 -2.55 -11.23 9.22
N GLU A 90 -3.72 -10.60 9.09
CA GLU A 90 -4.76 -10.63 10.12
C GLU A 90 -5.33 -12.04 10.31
N ALA A 91 -5.56 -12.78 9.23
CA ALA A 91 -5.97 -14.19 9.31
C ALA A 91 -4.91 -15.06 10.00
N MET A 92 -3.63 -14.86 9.66
CA MET A 92 -2.50 -15.53 10.31
C MET A 92 -2.41 -15.23 11.80
N ASP A 93 -2.58 -13.96 12.18
CA ASP A 93 -2.53 -13.51 13.57
C ASP A 93 -3.70 -14.09 14.39
N ARG A 94 -4.90 -14.24 13.80
CA ARG A 94 -6.04 -14.94 14.43
C ARG A 94 -5.71 -16.40 14.73
N VAL A 95 -5.27 -17.16 13.71
CA VAL A 95 -4.91 -18.59 13.87
C VAL A 95 -3.79 -18.75 14.91
N SER A 96 -2.78 -17.87 14.90
CA SER A 96 -1.68 -17.92 15.89
C SER A 96 -2.12 -17.69 17.33
N ARG A 97 -3.28 -17.05 17.55
CA ARG A 97 -3.91 -16.85 18.87
C ARG A 97 -4.87 -17.99 19.26
N GLY A 98 -4.99 -19.03 18.45
CA GLY A 98 -5.85 -20.18 18.71
C GLY A 98 -7.24 -20.09 18.08
N ASP A 99 -7.55 -19.05 17.30
CA ASP A 99 -8.77 -19.02 16.48
C ASP A 99 -8.58 -19.90 15.23
N ILE A 100 -8.81 -21.19 15.43
CA ILE A 100 -8.70 -22.24 14.42
C ILE A 100 -10.07 -22.65 13.89
N ASP A 101 -11.15 -22.00 14.28
CA ASP A 101 -12.50 -22.33 13.82
C ASP A 101 -12.92 -21.48 12.63
N THR A 102 -12.39 -20.26 12.52
CA THR A 102 -12.69 -19.33 11.44
C THR A 102 -11.97 -19.72 10.14
N PRO A 103 -12.69 -20.01 9.03
CA PRO A 103 -12.08 -20.31 7.74
C PRO A 103 -11.32 -19.13 7.13
N VAL A 104 -10.31 -19.42 6.31
CA VAL A 104 -9.63 -18.43 5.45
C VAL A 104 -10.06 -18.64 4.01
N GLU A 105 -10.99 -17.82 3.55
CA GLU A 105 -11.55 -17.93 2.20
C GLU A 105 -10.65 -17.25 1.15
N PRO A 106 -10.26 -17.93 0.07
CA PRO A 106 -9.59 -17.30 -1.07
C PRO A 106 -10.58 -16.38 -1.80
N GLN A 107 -10.31 -15.08 -1.79
CA GLN A 107 -11.18 -14.06 -2.41
C GLN A 107 -10.84 -13.76 -3.88
N THR A 108 -9.70 -14.23 -4.37
CA THR A 108 -9.22 -13.97 -5.73
C THR A 108 -8.54 -15.20 -6.34
N ASN A 109 -8.54 -15.31 -7.66
CA ASN A 109 -7.89 -16.42 -8.40
C ASN A 109 -6.45 -16.08 -8.80
N ASP A 110 -5.76 -15.26 -8.00
CA ASP A 110 -4.38 -14.82 -8.21
C ASP A 110 -3.44 -15.45 -7.16
N GLU A 111 -2.19 -14.98 -7.10
CA GLU A 111 -1.20 -15.47 -6.14
C GLU A 111 -1.67 -15.31 -4.69
N PHE A 112 -2.45 -14.27 -4.38
CA PHE A 112 -3.01 -14.08 -3.04
C PHE A 112 -4.08 -15.11 -2.70
N GLY A 113 -4.86 -15.53 -3.70
CA GLY A 113 -5.78 -16.67 -3.58
C GLY A 113 -5.07 -17.97 -3.25
N GLN A 114 -4.00 -18.28 -4.00
CA GLN A 114 -3.20 -19.48 -3.77
C GLN A 114 -2.55 -19.47 -2.37
N MET A 115 -2.08 -18.30 -1.91
CA MET A 115 -1.58 -18.13 -0.55
C MET A 115 -2.67 -18.37 0.50
N ALA A 116 -3.88 -17.84 0.28
CA ALA A 116 -5.02 -18.06 1.16
C ALA A 116 -5.38 -19.54 1.26
N GLU A 117 -5.43 -20.24 0.12
CA GLU A 117 -5.74 -21.66 0.04
C GLU A 117 -4.67 -22.53 0.74
N ALA A 118 -3.39 -22.22 0.52
CA ALA A 118 -2.30 -22.90 1.20
C ALA A 118 -2.33 -22.69 2.71
N PHE A 119 -2.65 -21.47 3.15
CA PHE A 119 -2.79 -21.15 4.56
C PHE A 119 -4.02 -21.84 5.19
N GLU A 120 -5.12 -21.93 4.47
CA GLU A 120 -6.33 -22.63 4.92
C GLU A 120 -6.07 -24.11 5.15
N ARG A 121 -5.35 -24.79 4.22
CA ARG A 121 -4.94 -26.18 4.43
C ARG A 121 -4.11 -26.37 5.70
N MET A 122 -3.24 -25.41 6.01
CA MET A 122 -2.46 -25.44 7.25
C MET A 122 -3.36 -25.27 8.49
N ARG A 123 -4.31 -24.31 8.46
CA ARG A 123 -5.26 -24.10 9.57
C ARG A 123 -6.09 -25.37 9.85
N VAL A 124 -6.61 -26.00 8.81
CA VAL A 124 -7.39 -27.25 8.92
C VAL A 124 -6.52 -28.37 9.51
N SER A 125 -5.29 -28.54 9.04
CA SER A 125 -4.35 -29.53 9.59
C SER A 125 -4.06 -29.30 11.08
N VAL A 126 -3.84 -28.04 11.49
CA VAL A 126 -3.67 -27.68 12.91
C VAL A 126 -4.92 -28.04 13.72
N LYS A 127 -6.11 -27.75 13.20
CA LYS A 127 -7.37 -28.11 13.86
C LYS A 127 -7.52 -29.61 14.05
N GLU A 128 -7.26 -30.39 13.01
CA GLU A 128 -7.30 -31.86 13.10
C GLU A 128 -6.31 -32.41 14.12
N MET A 129 -5.09 -31.86 14.19
CA MET A 129 -4.11 -32.28 15.20
C MET A 129 -4.61 -32.01 16.62
N ILE A 130 -5.23 -30.85 16.87
CA ILE A 130 -5.78 -30.50 18.19
C ILE A 130 -6.92 -31.46 18.56
N VAL A 131 -7.86 -31.73 17.66
CA VAL A 131 -8.97 -32.67 17.91
C VAL A 131 -8.44 -34.06 18.24
N ARG A 132 -7.45 -34.56 17.50
CA ARG A 132 -6.83 -35.87 17.79
C ARG A 132 -6.17 -35.92 19.16
N LEU A 133 -5.48 -34.84 19.57
CA LEU A 133 -4.87 -34.75 20.89
C LEU A 133 -5.92 -34.76 22.01
N GLU A 134 -7.03 -34.06 21.82
CA GLU A 134 -8.15 -34.05 22.77
C GLU A 134 -8.76 -35.45 22.92
N GLU A 135 -9.00 -36.15 21.81
CA GLU A 135 -9.47 -37.53 21.83
C GLU A 135 -8.51 -38.50 22.55
N GLU A 136 -7.20 -38.36 22.34
CA GLU A 136 -6.20 -39.16 23.05
C GLU A 136 -6.18 -38.89 24.55
N ILE A 137 -6.30 -37.63 24.96
CA ILE A 137 -6.39 -37.24 26.37
C ILE A 137 -7.65 -37.84 27.00
N GLU A 138 -8.79 -37.80 26.32
CA GLU A 138 -10.02 -38.42 26.81
C GLU A 138 -9.90 -39.94 26.94
N ARG A 139 -9.25 -40.60 25.97
CA ARG A 139 -9.01 -42.05 26.04
C ARG A 139 -8.11 -42.43 27.21
N ARG A 140 -7.09 -41.62 27.53
CA ARG A 140 -6.18 -41.86 28.68
C ARG A 140 -6.84 -41.61 30.04
N LYS A 141 -7.92 -40.82 30.08
CA LYS A 141 -8.66 -40.53 31.32
C LYS A 141 -9.73 -41.57 31.67
N ARG A 142 -10.11 -42.43 30.73
CA ARG A 142 -11.02 -43.56 30.95
C ARG A 142 -10.23 -44.80 31.37
#